data_AF-Q3SHD0-F1
#
_entry.id   AF-Q3SHD0-F1
#
_cell.length_a   1.000
_cell.length_b   1.000
_cell.length_c   1.000
_cell.angle_alpha   90.00
_cell.angle_beta   90.00
_cell.angle_gamma   90.00
#
_symmetry.space_group_name_H-M   'P 1'
#
loop_
_entity.id
_entity.type
_entity.pdbx_description
1 polymer ?
#
loop_
_entity_poly.entity_id
_entity_poly.type
_entity_poly.pdbx_seq_one_letter_code
_entity_poly.pdbx_strand_id
1 'polypeptide(L)'
;MEKEKGHPQAAQNTQPDHNDNSAHSQSMRLLAAFEARRSVTTIEARGDLDILMSAARVFELSARGFEIVTIWTNAPTECGRRHRVARYVLMKVAP
;
A
#
# COMPACT_ATOMS: atom_id res chain seq x y z
N MET A 1 9.51 39.40 34.06
CA MET A 1 8.64 39.64 32.88
C MET A 1 8.78 38.46 31.95
N GLU A 2 7.93 37.46 32.14
CA GLU A 2 7.79 36.32 31.24
C GLU A 2 7.09 36.80 29.97
N LYS A 3 7.59 36.39 28.80
CA LYS A 3 6.86 36.53 27.55
C LYS A 3 6.58 35.14 27.01
N GLU A 4 5.42 34.63 27.36
CA GLU A 4 4.81 33.46 26.72
C GLU A 4 4.38 33.87 25.30
N LYS A 5 4.97 33.26 24.27
CA LYS A 5 4.49 33.36 22.88
C LYS A 5 4.00 31.99 22.46
N GLY A 6 2.71 31.74 22.68
CA GLY A 6 2.01 30.63 22.04
C GLY A 6 1.83 30.91 20.55
N HIS A 7 2.37 30.04 19.70
CA HIS A 7 2.03 30.03 18.28
C HIS A 7 0.69 29.31 18.11
N PRO A 8 -0.27 29.86 17.35
CA PRO A 8 -1.52 29.15 17.07
C PRO A 8 -1.22 27.91 16.24
N GLN A 9 -1.80 26.78 16.63
CA GLN A 9 -1.69 25.52 15.89
C GLN A 9 -2.42 25.68 14.55
N ALA A 10 -1.69 25.55 13.45
CA ALA A 10 -2.25 25.62 12.11
C ALA A 10 -3.35 24.57 11.94
N ALA A 11 -4.54 25.00 11.50
CA ALA A 11 -5.66 24.11 11.21
C ALA A 11 -5.26 23.11 10.12
N GLN A 12 -5.45 21.82 10.38
CA GLN A 12 -5.13 20.76 9.43
C GLN A 12 -6.09 20.82 8.25
N ASN A 13 -5.56 21.11 7.06
CA ASN A 13 -6.31 21.12 5.82
C ASN A 13 -6.77 19.69 5.49
N THR A 14 -8.09 19.43 5.56
CA THR A 14 -8.68 18.08 5.41
C THR A 14 -8.89 17.67 3.94
N GLN A 15 -8.25 18.35 3.00
CA GLN A 15 -8.35 17.95 1.60
C GLN A 15 -7.43 16.75 1.35
N PRO A 16 -7.93 15.66 0.73
CA PRO A 16 -7.06 14.56 0.33
C PRO A 16 -6.04 15.11 -0.66
N ASP A 17 -4.78 15.14 -0.23
CA ASP A 17 -3.66 15.47 -1.11
C ASP A 17 -3.56 14.33 -2.13
N HIS A 18 -3.98 14.63 -3.37
CA HIS A 18 -3.97 13.66 -4.46
C HIS A 18 -2.53 13.24 -4.83
N ASN A 19 -1.51 13.86 -4.25
CA ASN A 19 -0.10 13.55 -4.42
C ASN A 19 0.53 12.86 -3.19
N ASP A 20 -0.25 12.46 -2.19
CA ASP A 20 0.30 11.74 -1.04
C ASP A 20 0.77 10.33 -1.44
N ASN A 21 2.09 10.19 -1.53
CA ASN A 21 2.77 8.93 -1.82
C ASN A 21 3.48 8.32 -0.60
N SER A 22 3.04 8.68 0.61
CA SER A 22 3.57 8.09 1.84
C SER A 22 3.41 6.57 1.87
N ALA A 23 4.22 5.91 2.71
CA ALA A 23 4.10 4.46 2.93
C ALA A 23 2.69 4.06 3.40
N HIS A 24 2.06 4.91 4.21
CA HIS A 24 0.69 4.70 4.67
C HIS A 24 -0.29 4.70 3.49
N SER A 25 -0.23 5.72 2.63
CA SER A 25 -1.12 5.86 1.47
C SER A 25 -0.92 4.74 0.45
N GLN A 26 0.32 4.31 0.22
CA GLN A 26 0.61 3.09 -0.57
C GLN A 26 0.01 1.82 0.06
N SER A 27 0.11 1.65 1.37
CA SER A 27 -0.49 0.52 2.09
C SER A 27 -2.03 0.53 1.99
N MET A 28 -2.66 1.70 2.05
CA MET A 28 -4.11 1.84 1.88
C MET A 28 -4.56 1.55 0.44
N ARG A 29 -3.80 1.97 -0.58
CA ARG A 29 -4.06 1.57 -1.98
C ARG A 29 -4.00 0.05 -2.16
N LEU A 30 -3.02 -0.60 -1.53
CA LEU A 30 -2.90 -2.06 -1.58
C LEU A 30 -4.09 -2.75 -0.90
N LEU A 31 -4.51 -2.24 0.26
CA LEU A 31 -5.66 -2.76 0.98
C LEU A 31 -6.95 -2.64 0.16
N ALA A 32 -7.22 -1.46 -0.41
CA ALA A 32 -8.37 -1.24 -1.28
C ALA A 32 -8.38 -2.21 -2.47
N ALA A 33 -7.21 -2.48 -3.06
CA ALA A 33 -7.08 -3.48 -4.12
C ALA A 33 -7.36 -4.91 -3.60
N PHE A 34 -6.93 -5.27 -2.39
CA PHE A 34 -7.29 -6.57 -1.81
C PHE A 34 -8.80 -6.68 -1.51
N GLU A 35 -9.45 -5.62 -1.06
CA GLU A 35 -10.90 -5.62 -0.84
C GLU A 35 -11.67 -5.82 -2.15
N ALA A 36 -11.21 -5.19 -3.23
CA ALA A 36 -11.86 -5.29 -4.55
C ALA A 36 -11.62 -6.63 -5.26
N ARG A 37 -10.38 -7.14 -5.29
CA ARG A 37 -9.99 -8.30 -6.13
C ARG A 37 -9.35 -9.48 -5.37
N ARG A 38 -9.21 -9.40 -4.05
CA ARG A 38 -8.60 -10.42 -3.15
C ARG A 38 -7.15 -10.79 -3.41
N SER A 39 -6.58 -10.46 -4.57
CA SER A 39 -5.18 -10.74 -4.88
C SER A 39 -4.55 -9.65 -5.74
N VAL A 40 -3.24 -9.48 -5.59
CA VAL A 40 -2.42 -8.48 -6.29
C VAL A 40 -1.05 -9.07 -6.58
N THR A 41 -0.61 -9.03 -7.82
CA THR A 41 0.77 -9.37 -8.20
C THR A 41 1.71 -8.18 -8.00
N THR A 42 3.01 -8.45 -7.89
CA THR A 42 4.02 -7.38 -7.81
C THR A 42 4.08 -6.52 -9.07
N ILE A 43 3.62 -7.03 -10.22
CA ILE A 43 3.52 -6.25 -11.46
C ILE A 43 2.35 -5.28 -11.36
N GLU A 44 1.15 -5.76 -11.02
CA GLU A 44 -0.03 -4.91 -10.82
C GLU A 44 0.18 -3.88 -9.68
N ALA A 45 0.87 -4.27 -8.60
CA ALA A 45 1.17 -3.35 -7.51
C ALA A 45 2.04 -2.17 -7.99
N ARG A 46 3.01 -2.41 -8.86
CA ARG A 46 3.91 -1.37 -9.38
C ARG A 46 3.28 -0.57 -10.52
N GLY A 47 2.64 -1.25 -11.47
CA GLY A 47 2.07 -0.61 -12.66
C GLY A 47 0.72 0.07 -12.40
N ASP A 48 -0.20 -0.62 -11.72
CA ASP A 48 -1.58 -0.14 -11.57
C ASP A 48 -1.78 0.69 -10.30
N LEU A 49 -1.08 0.34 -9.22
CA LEU A 49 -1.29 0.94 -7.90
C LEU A 49 -0.22 1.98 -7.50
N ASP A 50 0.81 2.14 -8.32
CA ASP A 50 2.00 2.96 -8.02
C ASP A 50 2.56 2.68 -6.61
N ILE A 51 2.84 1.40 -6.33
CA ILE A 51 3.41 0.95 -5.07
C ILE A 51 4.83 0.45 -5.30
N LEU A 52 5.79 1.19 -4.76
CA LEU A 52 7.17 0.74 -4.68
C LEU A 52 7.37 -0.13 -3.44
N MET A 53 8.26 -1.12 -3.54
CA MET A 53 8.56 -2.05 -2.45
C MET A 53 7.29 -2.72 -1.89
N SER A 54 6.45 -3.29 -2.77
CA SER A 54 5.17 -3.92 -2.41
C SER A 54 5.24 -4.94 -1.27
N ALA A 55 6.37 -5.66 -1.14
CA ALA A 55 6.60 -6.59 -0.03
C ALA A 55 6.56 -5.92 1.34
N ALA A 56 7.08 -4.68 1.46
CA ALA A 56 7.03 -3.92 2.71
C ALA A 56 5.60 -3.50 3.06
N ARG A 57 4.79 -3.10 2.07
CA ARG A 57 3.36 -2.78 2.29
C ARG A 57 2.57 -4.02 2.74
N VAL A 58 2.84 -5.19 2.15
CA VAL A 58 2.26 -6.46 2.62
C VAL A 58 2.66 -6.75 4.06
N PHE A 59 3.94 -6.59 4.40
CA PHE A 59 4.42 -6.78 5.77
C PHE A 59 3.74 -5.83 6.76
N GLU A 60 3.60 -4.56 6.42
CA GLU A 60 2.88 -3.56 7.24
C GLU A 60 1.41 -3.93 7.45
N LEU A 61 0.72 -4.40 6.41
CA LEU A 61 -0.67 -4.88 6.53
C LEU A 61 -0.74 -6.15 7.38
N SER A 62 0.17 -7.10 7.21
CA SER A 62 0.21 -8.29 8.05
C SER A 62 0.47 -7.98 9.52
N ALA A 63 1.32 -7.00 9.81
CA ALA A 63 1.52 -6.49 11.18
C ALA A 63 0.24 -5.88 11.80
N ARG A 64 -0.70 -5.41 10.97
CA ARG A 64 -2.02 -4.92 11.39
C ARG A 64 -3.08 -6.03 11.50
N GLY A 65 -2.72 -7.29 11.28
CA GLY A 65 -3.62 -8.44 11.46
C GLY A 65 -4.26 -8.97 10.18
N PHE A 66 -3.89 -8.45 9.01
CA PHE A 66 -4.35 -9.01 7.73
C PHE A 66 -3.56 -10.29 7.38
N GLU A 67 -4.25 -11.38 7.09
CA GLU A 67 -3.59 -12.61 6.65
C GLU A 67 -3.40 -12.57 5.14
N ILE A 68 -2.15 -12.41 4.69
CA ILE A 68 -1.80 -12.31 3.27
C ILE A 68 -0.74 -13.37 2.95
N VAL A 69 -1.05 -14.27 2.03
CA VAL A 69 -0.11 -15.31 1.58
C VAL A 69 0.51 -14.93 0.24
N THR A 70 1.73 -15.42 0.01
CA THR A 70 2.41 -15.24 -1.27
C THR A 70 2.39 -16.53 -2.08
N ILE A 71 1.80 -16.46 -3.27
CA ILE A 71 1.83 -17.52 -4.27
C ILE A 71 2.73 -17.08 -5.40
N TRP A 72 3.71 -17.92 -5.76
CA TRP A 72 4.57 -17.62 -6.90
C TRP A 72 3.87 -17.95 -8.22
N THR A 73 3.88 -17.01 -9.16
CA THR A 73 3.23 -17.17 -10.46
C THR A 73 4.12 -16.67 -11.59
N ASN A 74 3.96 -17.22 -12.79
CA ASN A 74 4.67 -16.75 -13.97
C ASN A 74 3.79 -15.77 -14.75
N ALA A 75 4.08 -14.47 -14.67
CA ALA A 75 3.35 -13.41 -15.35
C ALA A 75 4.25 -12.70 -16.38
N PRO A 76 3.69 -12.19 -17.49
CA PRO A 76 4.41 -11.29 -18.38
C PRO A 76 4.68 -9.95 -17.68
N THR A 77 5.83 -9.34 -17.98
CA THR A 77 6.08 -7.92 -17.70
C THR A 77 5.66 -7.07 -18.90
N GLU A 78 5.63 -5.75 -18.74
CA GLU A 78 5.37 -4.80 -19.83
C GLU A 78 6.33 -4.95 -21.01
N CYS A 79 7.56 -5.43 -20.77
CA CYS A 79 8.54 -5.74 -21.81
C CYS A 79 8.29 -7.08 -22.54
N GLY A 80 7.16 -7.75 -22.28
CA GLY A 80 6.76 -9.01 -22.91
C GLY A 80 7.46 -10.27 -22.41
N ARG A 81 8.39 -10.16 -21.44
CA ARG A 81 9.10 -11.32 -20.88
C ARG A 81 8.30 -11.95 -19.74
N ARG A 82 8.32 -13.28 -19.63
CA ARG A 82 7.74 -13.98 -18.49
C ARG A 82 8.70 -13.95 -17.31
N HIS A 83 8.20 -13.60 -16.13
CA HIS A 83 8.94 -13.62 -14.88
C HIS A 83 8.16 -14.34 -13.80
N ARG A 84 8.88 -15.02 -12.90
CA ARG A 84 8.33 -15.53 -11.66
C ARG A 84 8.15 -14.35 -10.69
N VAL A 85 6.90 -14.03 -10.39
CA VAL A 85 6.51 -12.88 -9.55
C VAL A 85 5.67 -13.35 -8.38
N ALA A 86 5.65 -12.55 -7.31
CA ALA A 86 4.77 -12.81 -6.18
C ALA A 86 3.35 -12.37 -6.53
N ARG A 87 2.38 -13.24 -6.26
CA ARG A 87 0.95 -12.93 -6.16
C ARG A 87 0.57 -12.98 -4.69
N TYR A 88 0.29 -11.81 -4.13
CA TYR A 88 -0.23 -11.69 -2.78
C TYR A 88 -1.72 -11.99 -2.80
N VAL A 89 -2.20 -12.80 -1.87
CA VAL A 89 -3.61 -13.17 -1.75
C VAL A 89 -4.06 -12.89 -0.32
N LEU A 90 -5.07 -12.05 -0.17
CA LEU A 90 -5.72 -11.80 1.10
C LEU A 90 -6.57 -13.01 1.46
N MET A 91 -6.21 -13.67 2.56
CA MET A 91 -6.93 -14.83 3.12
C MET A 91 -7.97 -14.35 4.14
N LYS A 92 -7.57 -13.45 5.04
CA LYS A 92 -8.42 -12.96 6.12
C LYS A 92 -8.23 -11.46 6.31
N VAL A 93 -9.33 -10.74 6.47
CA VAL A 93 -9.32 -9.34 6.87
C VAL A 93 -8.92 -9.21 8.34
N ALA A 94 -8.30 -8.08 8.70
CA ALA A 94 -8.04 -7.78 10.11
C ALA A 94 -9.37 -7.76 10.90
N PRO A 95 -9.35 -8.16 12.19
CA PRO A 95 -10.51 -8.14 13.06
C PRO A 95 -11.03 -6.73 13.36
#